data_AF-A0A0C9SM56-F1
#
_entry.id   AF-A0A0C9SM56-F1
#
_cell.length_a   1.000
_cell.length_b   1.000
_cell.length_c   1.000
_cell.angle_alpha   90.00
_cell.angle_beta   90.00
_cell.angle_gamma   90.00
#
_symmetry.space_group_name_H-M   'P 1'
#
loop_
_entity.id
_entity.type
_entity.pdbx_description
1 polymer ?
#
loop_
_entity_poly.entity_id
_entity_poly.type
_entity_poly.pdbx_seq_one_letter_code
_entity_poly.pdbx_strand_id
1 'polypeptide(L)' 'SLRIPSAFCGLYTLRPSYERLPYHGASNTLMGQESISSVLGPMSTSISSLKMFTKAIIDARPWDHDPLAVRKVWNEEE' A
#
# COMPACT_ATOMS: atom_id res chain seq x y z
N SER A 1 -9.50 -6.95 -0.61
CA SER A 1 -9.01 -7.99 -1.52
C SER A 1 -7.60 -8.51 -1.24
N LEU A 2 -6.77 -7.90 -0.36
CA LEU A 2 -5.41 -8.40 -0.07
C LEU A 2 -5.37 -9.56 0.95
N ARG A 3 -6.04 -9.40 2.10
CA ARG A 3 -5.95 -10.31 3.26
C ARG A 3 -6.53 -11.71 3.02
N ILE A 4 -7.71 -11.79 2.42
CA ILE A 4 -8.41 -13.06 2.17
C ILE A 4 -7.59 -14.02 1.30
N PRO A 5 -7.13 -13.63 0.08
CA PRO A 5 -6.32 -14.53 -0.74
C PRO A 5 -4.97 -14.84 -0.09
N SER A 6 -4.36 -13.88 0.63
CA SER A 6 -3.12 -14.14 1.36
C SER A 6 -3.30 -15.23 2.42
N ALA A 7 -4.39 -15.19 3.19
CA ALA A 7 -4.69 -16.20 4.19
C ALA A 7 -4.90 -17.59 3.57
N PHE A 8 -5.60 -17.67 2.43
CA PHE A 8 -5.85 -18.95 1.75
C PHE A 8 -4.62 -19.52 1.05
N CYS A 9 -3.70 -18.67 0.60
CA CYS A 9 -2.48 -19.10 -0.09
C CYS A 9 -1.25 -19.19 0.83
N GLY A 10 -1.40 -18.99 2.15
CA GLY A 10 -0.28 -19.05 3.10
C GLY A 10 0.74 -17.93 2.92
N LEU A 11 0.29 -16.72 2.57
CA LEU A 11 1.13 -15.54 2.34
C LEU A 11 0.94 -14.51 3.46
N TYR A 12 1.99 -13.71 3.67
CA TYR A 12 1.89 -12.47 4.43
C TYR A 12 1.40 -11.34 3.52
N THR A 13 0.67 -10.39 4.09
CA THR A 13 0.29 -9.16 3.37
C THR A 13 0.16 -7.97 4.32
N LEU A 14 0.40 -6.79 3.77
CA LEU A 14 0.15 -5.52 4.43
C LEU A 14 -0.99 -4.82 3.70
N ARG A 15 -2.09 -4.56 4.41
CA ARG A 15 -3.10 -3.57 3.98
C ARG A 15 -2.78 -2.25 4.71
N PRO A 16 -2.16 -1.27 4.05
CA PRO A 16 -1.82 -0.02 4.71
C PRO A 16 -3.08 0.83 4.97
N SER A 17 -2.89 1.89 5.75
CA SER A 17 -3.84 3.01 5.81
C SER A 17 -4.09 3.57 4.41
N TYR A 18 -5.24 4.23 4.24
CA TYR A 18 -5.53 4.96 3.00
C TYR A 18 -4.36 5.88 2.65
N GLU A 19 -4.13 6.03 1.34
CA GLU A 19 -3.19 7.02 0.80
C GLU A 19 -1.72 6.84 1.21
N ARG A 20 -1.37 5.77 1.95
CA ARG A 20 0.03 5.56 2.32
C ARG A 20 0.89 5.11 1.14
N LEU A 21 0.28 4.42 0.17
CA LEU A 21 0.90 4.07 -1.10
C LEU A 21 0.23 4.87 -2.22
N PRO A 22 0.96 5.24 -3.29
CA PRO A 22 0.37 5.95 -4.41
C PRO A 22 -0.70 5.11 -5.08
N TYR A 23 -1.78 5.75 -5.48
CA TYR A 23 -2.94 5.15 -6.15
C TYR A 23 -3.14 5.71 -7.57
N HIS A 24 -2.46 6.80 -7.92
CA HIS A 24 -2.54 7.41 -9.25
C HIS A 24 -2.30 6.38 -10.37
N GLY A 25 -3.22 6.35 -11.34
CA GLY A 25 -3.18 5.42 -12.48
C GLY A 25 -3.72 4.01 -12.19
N ALA A 26 -4.11 3.70 -10.95
CA ALA A 26 -4.75 2.43 -10.63
C ALA A 26 -6.19 2.37 -11.19
N SER A 27 -6.53 1.27 -11.85
CA SER A 27 -7.90 1.01 -12.27
C SER A 27 -8.76 0.63 -11.06
N ASN A 28 -9.90 1.30 -10.89
CA ASN A 28 -10.83 1.06 -9.79
C ASN A 28 -12.28 0.96 -10.32
N THR A 29 -13.01 -0.06 -9.87
CA THR A 29 -14.41 -0.31 -10.25
C THR A 29 -15.38 0.73 -9.67
N LEU A 30 -15.00 1.41 -8.58
CA LEU A 30 -15.83 2.38 -7.86
C LEU A 30 -15.16 3.77 -7.82
N MET A 31 -14.78 4.29 -8.99
CA MET A 31 -14.21 5.64 -9.11
C MET A 31 -15.15 6.69 -8.52
N GLY A 32 -14.61 7.60 -7.68
CA GLY A 32 -15.36 8.67 -7.00
C GLY A 32 -16.03 8.26 -5.67
N GLN A 33 -15.86 7.01 -5.21
CA GLN A 33 -16.29 6.60 -3.87
C GLN A 33 -15.22 6.96 -2.83
N GLU A 34 -15.47 8.02 -2.07
CA GLU A 34 -14.54 8.56 -1.06
C GLU A 34 -14.76 8.00 0.36
N SER A 35 -15.93 7.42 0.66
CA SER A 35 -16.26 6.98 2.02
C SER A 35 -15.46 5.74 2.44
N ILE A 36 -15.16 4.86 1.47
CA ILE A 36 -14.40 3.63 1.67
C ILE A 36 -13.46 3.45 0.48
N SER A 37 -12.33 4.14 0.54
CA SER A 37 -11.34 4.11 -0.53
C SER A 37 -10.69 2.72 -0.68
N SER A 38 -10.28 2.39 -1.90
CA SER A 38 -9.45 1.21 -2.14
C SER A 38 -8.00 1.49 -1.74
N VAL A 39 -7.24 0.43 -1.46
CA VAL A 39 -5.82 0.53 -1.12
C VAL A 39 -5.02 -0.51 -1.86
N LEU A 40 -3.79 -0.14 -2.21
CA LEU A 40 -2.77 -1.06 -2.70
C LEU A 40 -1.95 -1.57 -1.52
N GLY A 41 -1.38 -2.76 -1.64
CA GLY A 41 -0.52 -3.32 -0.62
C GLY A 41 0.18 -4.60 -1.09
N PRO A 42 1.39 -4.88 -0.58
CA PRO A 42 2.17 -6.04 -1.00
C PRO A 42 1.63 -7.36 -0.44
N MET A 43 1.87 -8.44 -1.17
CA MET A 43 1.70 -9.84 -0.75
C MET A 43 3.02 -10.57 -0.98
N SER A 44 3.47 -11.37 -0.01
CA SER A 44 4.74 -12.08 -0.12
C SER A 44 4.79 -13.29 0.81
N THR A 45 5.69 -14.23 0.54
CA THR A 45 6.02 -15.35 1.42
C THR A 45 6.89 -14.95 2.61
N SER A 46 7.39 -13.71 2.66
CA SER A 46 8.22 -13.20 3.75
C SER A 46 7.78 -11.82 4.24
N ILE A 47 7.77 -11.63 5.56
CA ILE A 47 7.52 -10.33 6.21
C ILE A 47 8.60 -9.30 5.82
N SER A 48 9.87 -9.73 5.72
CA SER A 48 10.97 -8.81 5.37
C SER A 48 10.78 -8.22 3.97
N SER A 49 10.24 -8.99 3.03
CA SER A 49 9.91 -8.53 1.67
C SER A 49 8.79 -7.51 1.67
N LEU A 50 7.79 -7.64 2.55
CA LEU A 50 6.72 -6.63 2.70
C LEU A 50 7.29 -5.29 3.18
N LYS A 51 8.16 -5.33 4.19
CA LYS A 51 8.85 -4.14 4.71
C LYS A 51 9.73 -3.51 3.64
N MET A 52 10.56 -4.30 2.96
CA MET A 52 11.45 -3.82 1.91
C MET A 52 10.68 -3.14 0.77
N PHE A 53 9.62 -3.77 0.25
CA PHE A 53 8.79 -3.21 -0.82
C PHE A 53 8.14 -1.89 -0.39
N THR A 54 7.52 -1.89 0.79
CA THR A 54 6.81 -0.70 1.29
C THR A 54 7.79 0.44 1.53
N LYS A 55 8.93 0.18 2.19
CA LYS A 55 9.98 1.17 2.42
C LYS A 55 10.53 1.73 1.12
N ALA A 56 10.82 0.88 0.13
CA ALA A 56 11.32 1.33 -1.17
C ALA A 56 10.36 2.31 -1.86
N ILE A 57 9.04 2.05 -1.80
CA ILE A 57 8.05 2.99 -2.34
C ILE A 57 8.06 4.31 -1.55
N ILE A 58 8.04 4.25 -0.22
CA ILE A 58 8.03 5.46 0.60
C ILE A 58 9.29 6.31 0.42
N ASP A 59 10.47 5.68 0.34
CA ASP A 59 11.75 6.33 0.09
C ASP A 59 11.78 7.02 -1.28
N ALA A 60 11.02 6.53 -2.26
CA ALA A 60 10.84 7.15 -3.56
C ALA A 60 9.92 8.39 -3.55
N ARG A 61 9.43 8.82 -2.38
CA ARG A 61 8.62 10.03 -2.18
C ARG A 61 7.39 10.09 -3.12
N PRO A 62 6.44 9.15 -2.97
CA PRO A 62 5.33 9.00 -3.91
C PRO A 62 4.44 10.25 -4.01
N TRP A 63 4.42 11.07 -2.96
CA TRP A 63 3.70 12.34 -2.88
C TRP A 63 4.16 13.43 -3.85
N ASP A 64 5.30 13.23 -4.53
CA ASP A 64 5.74 14.11 -5.62
C ASP A 64 5.05 13.79 -6.96
N HIS A 65 4.42 12.61 -7.05
CA HIS A 65 3.76 12.10 -8.25
C HIS A 65 2.26 11.88 -8.06
N ASP A 66 1.83 11.58 -6.83
CA ASP A 66 0.44 11.40 -6.46
C ASP A 66 0.07 12.34 -5.29
N PRO A 67 -0.76 13.37 -5.51
CA PRO A 67 -1.10 14.34 -4.47
C PRO A 67 -1.92 13.74 -3.32
N LEU A 68 -2.57 12.58 -3.53
CA LEU A 68 -3.27 11.89 -2.46
C LEU A 68 -2.28 11.17 -1.53
N ALA A 69 -1.10 10.77 -2.03
CA ALA A 69 -0.15 10.04 -1.21
C ALA A 69 0.35 10.88 -0.02
N VAL A 70 0.25 10.31 1.19
CA VAL A 70 0.61 11.02 2.42
C VAL A 70 2.12 11.28 2.47
N ARG A 71 2.50 12.53 2.76
CA ARG A 71 3.89 12.98 2.97
C ARG A 71 4.50 12.49 4.28
N LYS A 72 4.58 11.16 4.45
CA LYS A 72 5.18 10.52 5.62
C LYS A 72 6.35 9.63 5.22
N VAL A 73 7.54 10.07 5.60
CA VAL A 73 8.78 9.30 5.45
C VAL A 73 8.72 7.99 6.22
N TRP A 74 9.58 7.04 5.83
CA TRP A 74 9.75 5.81 6.57
C TRP A 74 10.39 6.10 7.93
N ASN A 75 9.87 5.46 8.98
CA ASN A 75 10.42 5.53 10.32
C ASN A 75 10.76 4.09 10.74
N GLU A 76 12.01 3.84 11.14
CA GLU A 76 12.47 2.51 11.59
C GLU A 76 12.15 2.26 13.07
N GLU A 77 11.93 3.32 13.85
CA GLU A 77 11.72 3.25 15.30
C GLU A 77 10.23 3.20 15.69
N GLU A 78 9.35 3.55 14.74
CA GLU A 78 7.89 3.42 14.85
C GLU A 78 7.43 2.09 14.24
#